data_AF-A0A7D9KIQ1-F1
#
_entry.id   AF-A0A7D9KIQ1-F1
#
_cell.length_a   1.000
_cell.length_b   1.000
_cell.length_c   1.000
_cell.angle_alpha   90.00
_cell.angle_beta   90.00
_cell.angle_gamma   90.00
#
_symmetry.space_group_name_H-M   'P 1'
#
loop_
_entity.id
_entity.type
_entity.pdbx_description
1 polymer ?
#
loop_
_entity_poly.entity_id
_entity_poly.type
_entity_poly.pdbx_seq_one_letter_code
_entity_poly.pdbx_strand_id
1 'polypeptide(L)'
;CEEAFQFCKSALASATLLVHPPYNAPTSITSDASDLAVGAVLEQFIDHECLSIGFFSRKLQRAKTRYNTFDRELLGVYLAIRHFRWFIEDKQ
;
A
#
# COMPACT_ATOMS: atom_id res chain seq x y z
N CYS A 1 12.35 -24.60 -12.29
CA CYS A 1 12.18 -23.75 -11.08
C CYS A 1 12.74 -22.36 -11.27
N GLU A 2 13.97 -22.22 -11.80
CA GLU A 2 14.58 -20.89 -12.01
C GLU A 2 13.78 -19.99 -12.96
N GLU A 3 13.37 -20.50 -14.12
CA GLU A 3 12.57 -19.73 -15.09
C GLU A 3 11.24 -19.25 -14.49
N ALA A 4 10.53 -20.12 -13.77
CA ALA A 4 9.29 -19.76 -13.08
C ALA A 4 9.51 -18.69 -12.00
N PHE A 5 10.61 -18.77 -11.26
CA PHE A 5 10.97 -17.76 -10.25
C PHE A 5 11.29 -16.41 -10.88
N GLN A 6 12.05 -16.39 -11.97
CA GLN A 6 12.36 -15.17 -12.72
C GLN A 6 11.11 -14.57 -13.36
N PHE A 7 10.21 -15.41 -13.88
CA PHE A 7 8.91 -14.96 -14.37
C PHE A 7 8.11 -14.26 -13.26
N CYS A 8 8.01 -14.85 -12.07
CA CYS A 8 7.30 -14.24 -10.94
C CYS A 8 7.90 -12.88 -10.54
N LYS A 9 9.24 -12.74 -10.53
CA LYS A 9 9.89 -11.46 -10.26
C LYS A 9 9.54 -10.40 -11.29
N SER A 10 9.60 -10.76 -12.58
CA SER A 10 9.28 -9.83 -13.67
C SER A 10 7.80 -9.42 -13.63
N ALA A 11 6.90 -10.37 -13.36
CA ALA A 11 5.47 -10.10 -13.22
C ALA A 11 5.19 -9.16 -12.04
N LEU A 12 5.84 -9.39 -10.89
CA LEU A 12 5.74 -8.49 -9.73
C LEU A 12 6.28 -7.09 -10.05
N ALA A 13 7.45 -7.00 -10.69
CA ALA A 13 8.03 -5.72 -11.07
C ALA A 13 7.09 -4.93 -11.99
N SER A 14 6.52 -5.61 -12.99
CA SER A 14 5.53 -5.05 -13.90
C SER A 14 4.26 -4.58 -13.19
N ALA A 15 3.76 -5.33 -12.21
CA ALA A 15 2.58 -4.95 -11.43
C ALA A 15 2.83 -3.77 -10.48
N THR A 16 4.08 -3.56 -10.05
CA THR A 16 4.47 -2.47 -9.14
C THR A 16 4.82 -1.16 -9.84
N LEU A 17 4.57 -1.04 -11.15
CA LEU A 17 4.84 0.18 -11.89
C LEU A 17 4.01 1.35 -11.33
N LEU A 18 4.73 2.35 -10.81
CA LEU A 18 4.11 3.55 -10.26
C LEU A 18 3.73 4.50 -11.39
N VAL A 19 2.51 5.02 -11.32
CA VAL A 19 2.00 6.00 -12.29
C VAL A 19 2.14 7.40 -11.72
N HIS A 20 2.49 8.36 -12.59
CA HIS A 20 2.50 9.76 -12.20
C HIS A 20 1.07 10.19 -11.82
N PRO A 21 0.84 10.70 -10.60
CA PRO A 21 -0.49 10.96 -10.11
C PRO A 21 -1.13 12.16 -10.84
N PRO A 22 -2.28 12.00 -11.52
CA PRO A 22 -3.09 13.14 -11.95
C PRO A 22 -3.69 13.85 -10.73
N TYR A 23 -3.74 15.18 -10.77
CA TYR A 23 -4.23 16.00 -9.66
C TYR A 23 -5.70 15.72 -9.29
N ASN A 24 -6.56 15.44 -10.29
CA ASN A 24 -8.02 15.39 -10.10
C ASN A 24 -8.62 13.98 -10.02
N ALA A 25 -7.82 12.92 -9.94
CA ALA A 25 -8.35 11.56 -9.86
C ALA A 25 -8.70 11.14 -8.41
N PRO A 26 -9.84 10.44 -8.20
CA PRO A 26 -10.22 9.88 -6.91
C PRO A 26 -9.09 9.02 -6.35
N THR A 27 -8.71 9.28 -5.11
CA THR A 27 -7.61 8.59 -4.43
C THR A 27 -8.18 7.66 -3.37
N SER A 28 -7.67 6.43 -3.32
CA SER A 28 -8.00 5.44 -2.30
C SER A 28 -6.73 4.97 -1.60
N ILE A 29 -6.89 4.51 -0.36
CA ILE A 29 -5.84 3.82 0.38
C ILE A 29 -6.39 2.47 0.77
N THR A 30 -5.74 1.41 0.28
CA THR A 30 -6.04 0.04 0.66
C THR A 30 -4.93 -0.44 1.60
N SER A 31 -5.28 -0.89 2.80
CA SER A 31 -4.33 -1.36 3.82
C SER A 31 -4.62 -2.81 4.17
N ASP A 32 -3.56 -3.56 4.43
CA ASP A 32 -3.62 -4.92 4.97
C ASP A 32 -2.63 -5.09 6.14
N ALA A 33 -2.96 -6.00 7.05
CA ALA A 33 -2.18 -6.25 8.26
C ALA A 33 -1.98 -7.75 8.49
N SER A 34 -0.72 -8.16 8.54
CA SER A 34 -0.32 -9.51 8.93
C SER A 34 0.12 -9.57 10.40
N ASP A 35 0.49 -10.76 10.87
CA ASP A 35 1.08 -10.96 12.20
C ASP A 35 2.45 -10.30 12.36
N LEU A 36 3.13 -9.99 11.25
CA LEU A 36 4.51 -9.51 11.25
C LEU A 36 4.66 -8.07 10.79
N ALA A 37 3.80 -7.63 9.88
CA ALA A 37 3.93 -6.34 9.21
C ALA A 37 2.57 -5.82 8.75
N VAL A 38 2.50 -4.50 8.63
CA VAL A 38 1.39 -3.81 7.96
C VAL A 38 1.85 -3.30 6.61
N GLY A 39 0.96 -3.30 5.64
CA GLY A 39 1.18 -2.77 4.31
C GLY A 39 0.00 -1.90 3.89
N ALA A 40 0.25 -0.94 3.01
CA ALA A 40 -0.79 -0.19 2.33
C ALA A 40 -0.34 0.23 0.94
N VAL A 41 -1.31 0.40 0.06
CA VAL A 41 -1.13 0.98 -1.27
C VAL A 41 -1.97 2.26 -1.36
N LEU A 42 -1.34 3.29 -1.90
CA LEU A 42 -2.00 4.50 -2.33
C LEU A 42 -2.29 4.35 -3.82
N GLU A 43 -3.56 4.41 -4.19
CA GLU A 43 -4.03 4.15 -5.54
C GLU A 43 -4.99 5.25 -6.01
N GLN A 44 -5.05 5.46 -7.32
CA GLN A 44 -6.03 6.34 -7.96
C GLN A 44 -6.86 5.58 -8.96
N PHE A 45 -8.13 5.95 -9.05
CA PHE A 45 -9.03 5.45 -10.07
C PHE A 45 -8.96 6.34 -11.31
N ILE A 46 -8.35 5.82 -12.38
CA ILE A 46 -8.10 6.55 -13.63
C ILE A 46 -8.52 5.63 -14.78
N ASP A 47 -9.33 6.14 -15.70
CA ASP A 47 -9.76 5.41 -16.91
C ASP A 47 -10.31 4.00 -16.63
N HIS A 48 -11.08 3.85 -15.55
CA HIS A 48 -11.66 2.58 -15.06
C HIS A 48 -10.69 1.57 -14.47
N GLU A 49 -9.43 1.95 -14.25
CA GLU A 49 -8.41 1.13 -13.63
C GLU A 49 -7.89 1.74 -12.32
N CYS A 50 -7.49 0.88 -11.38
CA CYS A 50 -6.88 1.31 -10.14
C CYS A 50 -5.36 1.30 -10.30
N LEU A 51 -4.76 2.48 -10.37
CA LEU A 51 -3.33 2.66 -10.61
C LEU A 51 -2.61 2.98 -9.30
N SER A 52 -1.54 2.25 -9.01
CA SER A 52 -0.74 2.43 -7.81
C SER A 52 0.21 3.62 -7.95
N ILE A 53 0.24 4.48 -6.92
CA ILE A 53 1.04 5.72 -6.87
C ILE A 53 2.13 5.61 -5.82
N GLY A 54 1.87 4.83 -4.77
CA GLY A 54 2.85 4.59 -3.72
C GLY A 54 2.52 3.35 -2.91
N PHE A 55 3.57 2.72 -2.39
CA PHE A 55 3.45 1.59 -1.48
C PHE A 55 4.05 1.96 -0.13
N PHE A 56 3.38 1.54 0.92
CA PHE A 56 3.84 1.65 2.30
C PHE A 56 3.92 0.25 2.89
N SER A 57 5.01 -0.05 3.59
CA SER A 57 5.08 -1.24 4.42
C SER A 57 5.89 -0.96 5.67
N ARG A 58 5.49 -1.59 6.78
CA ARG A 58 6.21 -1.47 8.05
C ARG A 58 6.11 -2.74 8.86
N LYS A 59 7.27 -3.24 9.28
CA LYS A 59 7.36 -4.34 10.23
C LYS A 59 6.82 -3.92 11.59
N LEU A 60 5.99 -4.76 12.19
CA LEU A 60 5.46 -4.55 13.53
C LEU A 60 6.53 -4.89 14.58
N GLN A 61 6.61 -4.07 15.63
CA GLN A 61 7.42 -4.38 16.81
C GLN A 61 6.77 -5.50 17.61
N ARG A 62 7.56 -6.27 18.38
CA ARG A 62 7.10 -7.43 19.16
C ARG A 62 5.94 -7.13 20.12
N ALA A 63 5.79 -5.90 20.57
CA ALA A 63 4.65 -5.47 21.39
C ALA A 63 3.35 -5.38 20.57
N LYS A 64 3.44 -4.93 19.31
CA LYS A 64 2.31 -4.68 18.38
C LYS A 64 1.90 -5.93 17.59
N THR A 65 2.75 -6.95 17.53
CA THR A 65 2.38 -8.27 16.97
C THR A 65 1.40 -9.04 17.87
N ARG A 66 1.27 -8.64 19.15
CA ARG A 66 0.33 -9.25 20.12
C ARG A 66 -1.05 -8.59 20.14
N TYR A 67 -1.25 -7.56 19.32
CA TYR A 67 -2.56 -6.93 19.16
C TYR A 67 -3.52 -7.91 18.47
N ASN A 68 -4.81 -7.79 18.78
CA ASN A 68 -5.83 -8.55 18.07
C ASN A 68 -5.84 -8.13 16.58
N THR A 69 -6.54 -8.88 15.74
CA THR A 69 -6.57 -8.61 14.29
C THR A 69 -7.10 -7.21 13.97
N PHE A 70 -8.21 -6.80 14.59
CA PHE A 70 -8.83 -5.49 14.39
C PHE A 70 -7.90 -4.32 14.74
N ASP A 71 -7.19 -4.41 15.86
CA ASP A 71 -6.24 -3.39 16.32
C ASP A 71 -5.05 -3.26 15.35
N ARG A 72 -4.63 -4.37 14.73
CA ARG A 72 -3.54 -4.37 13.74
C ARG A 72 -3.99 -3.77 12.41
N GLU A 73 -5.19 -4.09 11.96
CA GLU A 73 -5.79 -3.47 10.77
C GLU A 73 -5.95 -1.95 10.97
N LEU A 74 -6.52 -1.52 12.10
CA LEU A 74 -6.67 -0.11 12.43
C LEU A 74 -5.31 0.61 12.52
N LEU A 75 -4.32 -0.04 13.13
CA LEU A 75 -2.96 0.47 13.17
C LEU A 75 -2.36 0.59 11.75
N GLY A 76 -2.60 -0.39 10.88
CA GLY A 76 -2.19 -0.36 9.48
C GLY A 76 -2.73 0.88 8.76
N VAL A 77 -4.04 1.09 8.83
CA VAL A 77 -4.73 2.25 8.23
C VAL A 77 -4.19 3.57 8.80
N TYR A 78 -4.08 3.69 10.13
CA TYR A 78 -3.55 4.90 10.76
C TYR A 78 -2.14 5.25 10.25
N LEU A 79 -1.28 4.25 10.14
CA LEU A 79 0.10 4.44 9.69
C LEU A 79 0.18 4.78 8.20
N ALA A 80 -0.65 4.16 7.37
CA ALA A 80 -0.76 4.47 5.96
C ALA A 80 -1.18 5.93 5.76
N ILE A 81 -2.25 6.37 6.44
CA ILE A 81 -2.72 7.76 6.39
C ILE A 81 -1.63 8.72 6.82
N ARG A 82 -0.91 8.43 7.92
CA ARG A 82 0.20 9.29 8.34
C ARG A 82 1.35 9.33 7.33
N HIS A 83 1.63 8.23 6.65
CA HIS A 83 2.71 8.16 5.67
C HIS A 83 2.35 8.97 4.41
N PHE A 84 1.13 8.79 3.92
CA PHE A 84 0.61 9.50 2.74
C PHE A 84 -0.03 10.85 3.07
N ARG A 85 0.13 11.35 4.30
CA ARG A 85 -0.50 12.58 4.79
C ARG A 85 -0.31 13.76 3.83
N TRP A 86 0.93 13.98 3.40
CA TRP A 86 1.27 15.05 2.46
C TRP A 86 0.53 14.92 1.13
N PHE A 87 0.34 13.70 0.63
CA PHE A 87 -0.37 13.47 -0.63
C PHE A 87 -1.89 13.66 -0.51
N ILE A 88 -2.46 13.37 0.66
CA ILE A 88 -3.91 13.50 0.90
C ILE A 88 -4.27 14.95 1.26
N GLU A 89 -3.45 15.62 2.06
CA GLU A 89 -3.72 16.98 2.57
C GLU A 89 -3.36 18.07 1.54
N ASP A 90 -2.33 17.89 0.71
CA ASP A 90 -1.87 18.87 -0.29
C ASP A 90 -2.73 18.87 -1.57
N LYS A 91 -3.81 18.08 -1.60
CA LYS A 91 -4.80 18.07 -2.69
C LYS A 91 -5.92 19.11 -2.52
N GLN A 92 -5.76 20.07 -1.62
CA GLN A 92 -6.71 21.19 -1.42
C GLN A 92 -6.43 22.38 -2.33
#